data_AF-A0A662PRY2-F1
#
_entry.id   AF-A0A662PRY2-F1
#
_cell.length_a   1.000
_cell.length_b   1.000
_cell.length_c   1.000
_cell.angle_alpha   90.00
_cell.angle_beta   90.00
_cell.angle_gamma   90.00
#
_symmetry.space_group_name_H-M   'P 1'
#
loop_
_entity.id
_entity.type
_entity.pdbx_description
1 polymer ?
#
loop_
_entity_poly.entity_id
_entity_poly.type
_entity_poly.pdbx_seq_one_letter_code
_entity_poly.pdbx_strand_id
1 'polypeptide(L)'
;MMKEDIERERRERRIRSRYFNCVFSQDALTRLSDDEWGSWFRGVLEELWALEVFRDRDFRIREIMSNGVSNLRNAFLTLLYGEEDLSSRYDGFMEKIKYVGTATLTEILCFTKPDEYPIWNRQVRNAINILNLSGDFPRKRDGSLKEHLNGSEYEQVVISLRSLLKRFIDEGLLYNFAELDHFFWMVSSGEIFKIQIPKKPSSRELQDMLKEIGEMLGFSASKEVDSPDGVYRHDVVWRTHPTHRPIKVFEVERSRDRIEHALSALKHANDMWGSQLFLIVRSERDQKRAENLIEPKLRGSFAEIGDKVIVWTYPKVIQIYNTIKQFQEPLRMLSRRI
;
A
#
# COMPACT_ATOMS: atom_id res chain seq x y z
N MET A 1 4.92 -12.15 9.82
CA MET A 1 3.63 -11.98 9.12
C MET A 1 3.85 -12.27 7.65
N MET A 2 3.17 -13.28 7.12
CA MET A 2 3.34 -13.72 5.73
C MET A 2 2.63 -12.72 4.79
N LYS A 3 3.02 -12.60 3.52
CA LYS A 3 2.35 -11.68 2.56
C LYS A 3 0.83 -11.92 2.48
N GLU A 4 0.41 -13.17 2.64
CA GLU A 4 -0.99 -13.60 2.65
C GLU A 4 -1.79 -13.00 3.80
N ASP A 5 -1.18 -12.81 4.98
CA ASP A 5 -1.85 -12.21 6.15
C ASP A 5 -2.18 -10.74 5.87
N ILE A 6 -1.21 -10.00 5.30
CA ILE A 6 -1.38 -8.57 4.95
C ILE A 6 -2.46 -8.39 3.88
N GLU A 7 -2.48 -9.24 2.85
CA GLU A 7 -3.50 -9.19 1.81
C GLU A 7 -4.89 -9.55 2.35
N ARG A 8 -4.98 -10.49 3.30
CA ARG A 8 -6.21 -10.86 3.99
C ARG A 8 -6.75 -9.69 4.82
N GLU A 9 -5.92 -9.04 5.62
CA GLU A 9 -6.30 -7.87 6.45
C GLU A 9 -6.74 -6.67 5.60
N ARG A 10 -6.04 -6.44 4.47
CA ARG A 10 -6.46 -5.44 3.48
C ARG A 10 -7.81 -5.79 2.85
N ARG A 11 -8.05 -7.07 2.55
CA ARG A 11 -9.32 -7.53 1.97
C ARG A 11 -10.48 -7.34 2.95
N GLU A 12 -10.28 -7.71 4.21
CA GLU A 12 -11.27 -7.53 5.27
C GLU A 12 -11.70 -6.06 5.39
N ARG A 13 -10.74 -5.14 5.48
CA ARG A 13 -11.01 -3.69 5.52
C ARG A 13 -11.75 -3.18 4.29
N ARG A 14 -11.41 -3.65 3.08
CA ARG A 14 -12.14 -3.30 1.86
C ARG A 14 -13.60 -3.76 1.88
N ILE A 15 -13.86 -4.97 2.39
CA ILE A 15 -15.22 -5.50 2.52
C ILE A 15 -16.01 -4.65 3.52
N ARG A 16 -15.40 -4.37 4.67
CA ARG A 16 -15.97 -3.52 5.72
C ARG A 16 -16.29 -2.11 5.21
N SER A 17 -15.37 -1.48 4.49
CA SER A 17 -15.61 -0.16 3.88
C SER A 17 -16.79 -0.18 2.92
N ARG A 18 -16.91 -1.21 2.06
CA ARG A 18 -18.05 -1.33 1.15
C ARG A 18 -19.37 -1.48 1.90
N TYR A 19 -19.38 -2.30 2.96
CA TYR A 19 -20.58 -2.49 3.77
C TYR A 19 -21.00 -1.19 4.45
N PHE A 20 -20.08 -0.50 5.13
CA PHE A 20 -20.38 0.74 5.84
C PHE A 20 -20.79 1.84 4.86
N ASN A 21 -20.06 2.00 3.76
CA ASN A 21 -20.43 2.95 2.70
C ASN A 21 -21.84 2.71 2.15
N CYS A 22 -22.26 1.46 1.99
CA CYS A 22 -23.62 1.12 1.59
C CYS A 22 -24.66 1.61 2.61
N VAL A 23 -24.47 1.28 3.89
CA VAL A 23 -25.39 1.63 4.99
C VAL A 23 -25.50 3.14 5.21
N PHE A 24 -24.39 3.87 5.02
CA PHE A 24 -24.32 5.31 5.21
C PHE A 24 -24.25 6.10 3.89
N SER A 25 -24.64 5.48 2.78
CA SER A 25 -24.80 6.19 1.51
C SER A 25 -25.91 7.23 1.63
N GLN A 26 -25.81 8.33 0.89
CA GLN A 26 -26.83 9.38 0.92
C GLN A 26 -28.21 8.82 0.54
N ASP A 27 -28.26 7.91 -0.44
CA ASP A 27 -29.47 7.20 -0.83
C ASP A 27 -30.03 6.35 0.32
N ALA A 28 -29.20 5.55 1.00
CA ALA A 28 -29.66 4.73 2.12
C ALA A 28 -30.22 5.58 3.27
N LEU A 29 -29.53 6.68 3.61
CA LEU A 29 -29.95 7.58 4.70
C LEU A 29 -31.21 8.40 4.39
N THR A 30 -31.57 8.57 3.11
CA THR A 30 -32.71 9.39 2.68
C THR A 30 -33.93 8.58 2.26
N ARG A 31 -33.73 7.37 1.70
CA ARG A 31 -34.80 6.59 1.05
C ARG A 31 -35.27 5.38 1.84
N LEU A 32 -34.38 4.72 2.58
CA LEU A 32 -34.76 3.54 3.35
C LEU A 32 -35.66 3.93 4.51
N SER A 33 -36.62 3.06 4.84
CA SER A 33 -37.42 3.22 6.05
C SER A 33 -36.57 3.09 7.32
N ASP A 34 -37.10 3.54 8.45
CA ASP A 34 -36.42 3.41 9.75
C ASP A 34 -36.17 1.94 10.10
N ASP A 35 -37.11 1.04 9.79
CA ASP A 35 -36.95 -0.40 10.07
C ASP A 35 -35.81 -1.01 9.24
N GLU A 36 -35.77 -0.72 7.94
CA GLU A 36 -34.74 -1.22 7.03
C GLU A 36 -33.36 -0.68 7.41
N TRP A 37 -33.22 0.65 7.52
CA TRP A 37 -31.95 1.27 7.85
C TRP A 37 -31.50 0.90 9.26
N GLY A 38 -32.42 0.83 10.22
CA GLY A 38 -32.13 0.43 11.60
C GLY A 38 -31.59 -0.98 11.70
N SER A 39 -32.10 -1.92 10.89
CA SER A 39 -31.55 -3.28 10.79
C SER A 39 -30.11 -3.28 10.27
N TRP A 40 -29.83 -2.51 9.22
CA TRP A 40 -28.49 -2.40 8.66
C TRP A 40 -27.50 -1.71 9.62
N PHE A 41 -27.94 -0.62 10.26
CA PHE A 41 -27.14 0.10 11.24
C PHE A 41 -26.81 -0.77 12.44
N ARG A 42 -27.76 -1.60 12.92
CA ARG A 42 -27.46 -2.58 13.97
C ARG A 42 -26.36 -3.56 13.54
N GLY A 43 -26.42 -4.06 12.31
CA GLY A 43 -25.35 -4.91 11.77
C GLY A 43 -24.00 -4.20 11.70
N VAL A 44 -23.97 -2.89 11.39
CA VAL A 44 -22.73 -2.09 11.49
C VAL A 44 -22.20 -2.10 12.92
N LEU A 45 -23.05 -1.85 13.92
CA LEU A 45 -22.64 -1.81 15.33
C LEU A 45 -22.08 -3.17 15.79
N GLU A 46 -22.62 -4.28 15.31
CA GLU A 46 -22.15 -5.64 15.64
C GLU A 46 -20.72 -5.91 15.12
N GLU A 47 -20.30 -5.22 14.06
CA GLU A 47 -18.98 -5.33 13.45
C GLU A 47 -17.93 -4.42 14.10
N LEU A 48 -18.32 -3.36 14.83
CA LEU A 48 -17.41 -2.31 15.32
C LEU A 48 -16.33 -2.82 16.29
N TRP A 49 -15.06 -2.57 15.96
CA TRP A 49 -13.93 -2.89 16.84
C TRP A 49 -13.95 -2.05 18.11
N ALA A 50 -14.36 -0.78 18.01
CA ALA A 50 -14.52 0.10 19.17
C ALA A 50 -15.54 -0.45 20.20
N LEU A 51 -16.43 -1.36 19.80
CA LEU A 51 -17.39 -1.99 20.70
C LEU A 51 -16.89 -3.33 21.29
N GLU A 52 -15.82 -3.92 20.77
CA GLU A 52 -15.25 -5.18 21.27
C GLU A 52 -14.66 -5.05 22.69
N VAL A 53 -14.30 -3.83 23.11
CA VAL A 53 -13.76 -3.57 24.46
C VAL A 53 -14.83 -3.73 25.55
N PHE A 54 -16.11 -3.70 25.21
CA PHE A 54 -17.20 -3.79 26.19
C PHE A 54 -17.54 -5.25 26.49
N ARG A 55 -17.65 -5.56 27.79
CA ARG A 55 -17.98 -6.92 28.26
C ARG A 55 -19.36 -7.40 27.79
N ASP A 56 -20.35 -6.51 27.77
CA ASP A 56 -21.69 -6.75 27.24
C ASP A 56 -21.91 -5.85 26.02
N ARG A 57 -21.48 -6.35 24.87
CA ARG A 57 -21.57 -5.62 23.59
C ARG A 57 -23.03 -5.35 23.22
N ASP A 58 -23.91 -6.33 23.42
CA ASP A 58 -25.32 -6.20 23.04
C ASP A 58 -26.03 -5.13 23.88
N PHE A 59 -25.66 -4.99 25.16
CA PHE A 59 -26.13 -3.88 25.99
C PHE A 59 -25.69 -2.53 25.42
N ARG A 60 -24.41 -2.40 25.04
CA ARG A 60 -23.90 -1.16 24.44
C ARG A 60 -24.60 -0.83 23.13
N ILE A 61 -24.88 -1.83 22.29
CA ILE A 61 -25.66 -1.65 21.06
C ILE A 61 -27.08 -1.17 21.39
N ARG A 62 -27.75 -1.75 22.39
CA ARG A 62 -29.08 -1.28 22.84
C ARG A 62 -29.03 0.17 23.34
N GLU A 63 -27.98 0.56 24.08
CA GLU A 63 -27.80 1.95 24.51
C GLU A 63 -27.68 2.90 23.32
N ILE A 64 -26.89 2.56 22.31
CA ILE A 64 -26.78 3.39 21.09
C ILE A 64 -28.12 3.45 20.36
N MET A 65 -28.79 2.32 20.16
CA MET A 65 -30.08 2.24 19.46
C MET A 65 -31.20 2.97 20.21
N SER A 66 -31.05 3.17 21.53
CA SER A 66 -32.03 3.92 22.35
C SER A 66 -32.16 5.40 21.95
N ASN A 67 -31.23 5.96 21.17
CA ASN A 67 -31.35 7.29 20.59
C ASN A 67 -32.50 7.44 19.58
N GLY A 68 -33.11 6.33 19.15
CA GLY A 68 -34.16 6.30 18.13
C GLY A 68 -33.60 6.27 16.72
N VAL A 69 -34.11 5.36 15.88
CA VAL A 69 -33.52 5.09 14.56
C VAL A 69 -33.63 6.29 13.63
N SER A 70 -34.76 6.99 13.59
CA SER A 70 -34.94 8.20 12.78
C SER A 70 -33.95 9.30 13.17
N ASN A 71 -33.73 9.48 14.49
CA ASN A 71 -32.80 10.47 15.02
C ASN A 71 -31.35 10.12 14.64
N LEU A 72 -30.95 8.85 14.80
CA LEU A 72 -29.64 8.37 14.37
C LEU A 72 -29.42 8.56 12.87
N ARG A 73 -30.38 8.16 12.03
CA ARG A 73 -30.30 8.28 10.56
C ARG A 73 -30.13 9.74 10.15
N ASN A 74 -30.95 10.64 10.71
CA ASN A 74 -30.89 12.06 10.42
C ASN A 74 -29.57 12.69 10.89
N ALA A 75 -29.08 12.30 12.08
CA ALA A 75 -27.79 12.78 12.59
C ALA A 75 -26.62 12.34 11.69
N PHE A 76 -26.61 11.10 11.20
CA PHE A 76 -25.61 10.64 10.24
C PHE A 76 -25.74 11.33 8.87
N LEU A 77 -26.97 11.61 8.41
CA LEU A 77 -27.19 12.35 7.17
C LEU A 77 -26.59 13.76 7.25
N THR A 78 -26.87 14.49 8.33
CA THR A 78 -26.25 15.80 8.59
C THR A 78 -24.73 15.68 8.73
N LEU A 79 -24.24 14.69 9.48
CA LEU A 79 -22.81 14.51 9.71
C LEU A 79 -22.04 14.21 8.41
N LEU A 80 -22.59 13.41 7.49
CA LEU A 80 -21.86 12.95 6.30
C LEU A 80 -22.09 13.80 5.05
N TYR A 81 -23.22 14.50 4.97
CA TYR A 81 -23.70 15.19 3.76
C TYR A 81 -24.26 16.59 4.03
N GLY A 82 -24.17 17.11 5.26
CA GLY A 82 -24.56 18.49 5.58
C GLY A 82 -23.59 19.52 4.96
N GLU A 83 -24.10 20.73 4.75
CA GLU A 83 -23.34 21.84 4.12
C GLU A 83 -22.40 22.58 5.09
N GLU A 84 -22.63 22.43 6.40
CA GLU A 84 -21.76 23.02 7.42
C GLU A 84 -20.34 22.42 7.40
N ASP A 85 -19.39 23.13 8.01
CA ASP A 85 -18.02 22.63 8.15
C ASP A 85 -17.96 21.34 9.00
N LEU A 86 -16.85 20.61 8.88
CA LEU A 86 -16.71 19.32 9.57
C LEU A 86 -16.77 19.47 11.09
N SER A 87 -16.21 20.54 11.65
CA SER A 87 -16.22 20.78 13.09
C SER A 87 -17.65 20.91 13.60
N SER A 88 -18.44 21.78 12.98
CA SER A 88 -19.84 22.03 13.33
C SER A 88 -20.70 20.76 13.22
N ARG A 89 -20.56 20.02 12.10
CA ARG A 89 -21.27 18.75 11.89
C ARG A 89 -20.92 17.70 12.95
N TYR A 90 -19.64 17.57 13.28
CA TYR A 90 -19.15 16.60 14.26
C TYR A 90 -19.66 16.93 15.66
N ASP A 91 -19.55 18.19 16.10
CA ASP A 91 -20.05 18.62 17.41
C ASP A 91 -21.57 18.46 17.50
N GLY A 92 -22.30 18.86 16.45
CA GLY A 92 -23.74 18.67 16.37
C GLY A 92 -24.18 17.20 16.47
N PHE A 93 -23.38 16.26 15.96
CA PHE A 93 -23.63 14.83 16.17
C PHE A 93 -23.37 14.41 17.62
N MET A 94 -22.21 14.78 18.16
CA MET A 94 -21.78 14.38 19.51
C MET A 94 -22.70 14.91 20.62
N GLU A 95 -23.30 16.08 20.42
CA GLU A 95 -24.30 16.64 21.35
C GLU A 95 -25.64 15.92 21.29
N LYS A 96 -26.08 15.50 20.09
CA LYS A 96 -27.40 14.90 19.87
C LYS A 96 -27.44 13.41 20.18
N ILE A 97 -26.36 12.68 19.90
CA ILE A 97 -26.32 11.23 19.96
C ILE A 97 -25.55 10.76 21.18
N LYS A 98 -26.27 10.13 22.12
CA LYS A 98 -25.68 9.58 23.34
C LYS A 98 -25.02 8.23 23.08
N TYR A 99 -24.08 7.86 23.95
CA TYR A 99 -23.39 6.55 23.97
C TYR A 99 -22.48 6.25 22.77
N VAL A 100 -22.34 7.19 21.83
CA VAL A 100 -21.37 7.12 20.73
C VAL A 100 -20.18 8.01 21.08
N GLY A 101 -19.03 7.39 21.40
CA GLY A 101 -17.79 8.12 21.67
C GLY A 101 -16.98 8.38 20.40
N THR A 102 -15.92 9.20 20.52
CA THR A 102 -14.99 9.51 19.41
C THR A 102 -14.47 8.27 18.69
N ALA A 103 -14.05 7.22 19.43
CA ALA A 103 -13.55 6.00 18.80
C ALA A 103 -14.62 5.31 17.92
N THR A 104 -15.84 5.16 18.44
CA THR A 104 -16.97 4.58 17.72
C THR A 104 -17.35 5.41 16.49
N LEU A 105 -17.48 6.73 16.65
CA LEU A 105 -17.88 7.62 15.57
C LEU A 105 -16.85 7.65 14.44
N THR A 106 -15.58 7.87 14.78
CA THR A 106 -14.51 8.00 13.80
C THR A 106 -14.20 6.68 13.09
N GLU A 107 -14.45 5.54 13.72
CA GLU A 107 -14.42 4.23 13.06
C GLU A 107 -15.51 4.11 11.99
N ILE A 108 -16.76 4.47 12.32
CA ILE A 108 -17.86 4.50 11.36
C ILE A 108 -17.53 5.43 10.18
N LEU A 109 -17.05 6.65 10.48
CA LEU A 109 -16.68 7.63 9.45
C LEU A 109 -15.58 7.11 8.53
N CYS A 110 -14.52 6.53 9.09
CA CYS A 110 -13.41 6.00 8.31
C CYS A 110 -13.84 4.87 7.38
N PHE A 111 -14.62 3.90 7.86
CA PHE A 111 -15.08 2.83 6.97
C PHE A 111 -16.14 3.31 5.97
N THR A 112 -16.91 4.37 6.30
CA THR A 112 -17.88 4.95 5.36
C THR A 112 -17.21 5.72 4.22
N LYS A 113 -16.23 6.59 4.53
CA LYS A 113 -15.47 7.38 3.54
C LYS A 113 -13.97 7.34 3.88
N PRO A 114 -13.27 6.24 3.54
CA PRO A 114 -11.88 6.00 3.96
C PRO A 114 -10.87 6.99 3.39
N ASP A 115 -11.22 7.74 2.35
CA ASP A 115 -10.37 8.78 1.77
C ASP A 115 -10.55 10.15 2.47
N GLU A 116 -11.59 10.29 3.28
CA GLU A 116 -11.98 11.53 3.94
C GLU A 116 -11.67 11.55 5.44
N TYR A 117 -11.99 10.47 6.15
CA TYR A 117 -12.02 10.48 7.61
C TYR A 117 -11.07 9.44 8.22
N PRO A 118 -10.15 9.82 9.12
CA PRO A 118 -9.36 8.88 9.89
C PRO A 118 -10.08 8.40 11.15
N ILE A 119 -9.65 7.24 11.64
CA ILE A 119 -10.02 6.73 12.97
C ILE A 119 -9.21 7.45 14.05
N TRP A 120 -9.85 7.75 15.18
CA TRP A 120 -9.18 8.20 16.39
C TRP A 120 -9.54 7.29 17.57
N ASN A 121 -8.68 6.31 17.84
CA ASN A 121 -8.87 5.35 18.93
C ASN A 121 -7.58 5.21 19.77
N ARG A 122 -7.56 4.25 20.71
CA ARG A 122 -6.37 3.98 21.53
C ARG A 122 -5.17 3.52 20.71
N GLN A 123 -5.37 2.67 19.70
CA GLN A 123 -4.30 2.12 18.87
C GLN A 123 -3.60 3.23 18.06
N VAL A 124 -4.37 4.13 17.46
CA VAL A 124 -3.87 5.30 16.74
C VAL A 124 -3.03 6.19 17.67
N ARG A 125 -3.55 6.53 18.85
CA ARG A 125 -2.81 7.33 19.84
C ARG A 125 -1.52 6.68 20.31
N ASN A 126 -1.54 5.38 20.57
CA ASN A 126 -0.34 4.63 20.95
C ASN A 126 0.70 4.64 19.83
N ALA A 127 0.29 4.40 18.59
CA ALA A 127 1.18 4.41 17.44
C ALA A 127 1.81 5.79 17.21
N ILE A 128 1.03 6.87 17.34
CA ILE A 128 1.52 8.25 17.26
C ILE A 128 2.60 8.51 18.32
N ASN A 129 2.41 8.02 19.55
CA ASN A 129 3.41 8.14 20.61
C ASN A 129 4.68 7.34 20.29
N ILE A 130 4.56 6.10 19.81
CA ILE A 130 5.71 5.26 19.42
C ILE A 130 6.52 5.91 18.30
N LEU A 131 5.85 6.55 17.34
CA LEU A 131 6.48 7.24 16.21
C LEU A 131 6.98 8.65 16.55
N ASN A 132 6.81 9.11 17.80
CA ASN A 132 7.15 10.47 18.25
C ASN A 132 6.48 11.58 17.42
N LEU A 133 5.22 11.37 17.03
CA LEU A 133 4.43 12.31 16.22
C LEU A 133 3.42 13.12 17.05
N SER A 134 3.44 13.01 18.38
CA SER A 134 2.44 13.64 19.27
C SER A 134 2.39 15.17 19.19
N GLY A 135 3.42 15.80 18.60
CA GLY A 135 3.54 17.23 18.32
C GLY A 135 2.33 17.85 17.62
N ASP A 136 1.74 17.10 16.69
CA ASP A 136 0.80 17.62 15.69
C ASP A 136 -0.68 17.37 16.04
N PHE A 137 -0.95 16.82 17.23
CA PHE A 137 -2.28 16.31 17.62
C PHE A 137 -2.84 16.97 18.88
N PRO A 138 -4.18 16.93 19.09
CA PRO A 138 -4.83 17.44 20.29
C PRO A 138 -4.31 16.79 21.57
N ARG A 139 -3.90 17.62 22.54
CA ARG A 139 -3.30 17.19 23.82
C ARG A 139 -4.06 17.75 25.02
N LYS A 140 -4.03 16.99 26.11
CA LYS A 140 -4.43 17.45 27.44
C LYS A 140 -3.34 18.35 28.04
N ARG A 141 -3.64 18.99 29.17
CA ARG A 141 -2.69 19.85 29.90
C ARG A 141 -1.42 19.12 30.36
N ASP A 142 -1.52 17.81 30.60
CA ASP A 142 -0.39 16.95 30.98
C ASP A 142 0.48 16.51 29.78
N GLY A 143 0.16 16.98 28.57
CA GLY A 143 0.85 16.63 27.34
C GLY A 143 0.41 15.32 26.69
N SER A 144 -0.44 14.53 27.34
CA SER A 144 -0.98 13.28 26.75
C SER A 144 -2.02 13.57 25.65
N LEU A 145 -2.12 12.68 24.66
CA LEU A 145 -3.11 12.80 23.59
C LEU A 145 -4.55 12.71 24.13
N LYS A 146 -5.44 13.59 23.65
CA LYS A 146 -6.85 13.55 24.04
C LYS A 146 -7.54 12.30 23.49
N GLU A 147 -8.40 11.71 24.31
CA GLU A 147 -9.23 10.56 23.92
C GLU A 147 -10.56 11.01 23.31
N HIS A 148 -11.18 12.02 23.93
CA HIS A 148 -12.41 12.64 23.46
C HIS A 148 -12.06 13.95 22.77
N LEU A 149 -12.55 14.09 21.54
CA LEU A 149 -12.33 15.24 20.68
C LEU A 149 -13.64 16.00 20.48
N ASN A 150 -13.56 17.33 20.41
CA ASN A 150 -14.58 18.15 19.76
C ASN A 150 -14.33 18.22 18.24
N GLY A 151 -15.19 18.93 17.51
CA GLY A 151 -15.15 19.06 16.07
C GLY A 151 -13.84 19.66 15.57
N SER A 152 -13.39 20.77 16.17
CA SER A 152 -12.17 21.47 15.75
C SER A 152 -10.93 20.60 15.98
N GLU A 153 -10.92 19.82 17.07
CA GLU A 153 -9.86 18.88 17.38
C GLU A 153 -9.87 17.67 16.44
N TYR A 154 -11.05 17.19 16.03
CA TYR A 154 -11.15 16.12 15.03
C TYR A 154 -10.70 16.60 13.64
N GLU A 155 -11.05 17.83 13.26
CA GLU A 155 -10.56 18.43 12.01
C GLU A 155 -9.04 18.58 12.01
N GLN A 156 -8.45 18.99 13.14
CA GLN A 156 -7.00 18.97 13.31
C GLN A 156 -6.42 17.56 13.08
N VAL A 157 -7.04 16.52 13.65
CA VAL A 157 -6.62 15.12 13.43
C VAL A 157 -6.70 14.75 11.95
N VAL A 158 -7.78 15.13 11.24
CA VAL A 158 -7.95 14.89 9.80
C VAL A 158 -6.81 15.53 9.02
N ILE A 159 -6.48 16.79 9.29
CA ILE A 159 -5.40 17.52 8.61
C ILE A 159 -4.04 16.85 8.85
N SER A 160 -3.71 16.57 10.11
CA SER A 160 -2.43 15.98 10.50
C SER A 160 -2.26 14.58 9.90
N LEU A 161 -3.28 13.72 9.99
CA LEU A 161 -3.22 12.38 9.40
C LEU A 161 -3.26 12.38 7.88
N ARG A 162 -3.95 13.35 7.23
CA ARG A 162 -3.92 13.49 5.77
C ARG A 162 -2.52 13.83 5.27
N SER A 163 -1.83 14.74 5.96
CA SER A 163 -0.44 15.09 5.66
C SER A 163 0.49 13.87 5.77
N LEU A 164 0.29 13.05 6.81
CA LEU A 164 1.02 11.80 6.98
C LEU A 164 0.68 10.77 5.89
N LEU A 165 -0.61 10.52 5.64
CA LEU A 165 -1.08 9.60 4.62
C LEU A 165 -0.53 9.95 3.23
N LYS A 166 -0.50 11.23 2.88
CA LYS A 166 0.07 11.71 1.61
C LYS A 166 1.50 11.22 1.40
N ARG A 167 2.33 11.19 2.45
CA ARG A 167 3.72 10.68 2.34
C ARG A 167 3.75 9.19 2.02
N PHE A 168 2.80 8.40 2.53
CA PHE A 168 2.69 6.98 2.18
C PHE A 168 2.14 6.77 0.77
N ILE A 169 1.16 7.58 0.34
CA ILE A 169 0.61 7.55 -1.02
C ILE A 169 1.68 7.90 -2.06
N ASP A 170 2.48 8.95 -1.80
CA ASP A 170 3.56 9.39 -2.69
C ASP A 170 4.61 8.28 -2.92
N GLU A 171 4.78 7.37 -1.95
CA GLU A 171 5.65 6.20 -2.01
C GLU A 171 4.92 4.90 -2.43
N GLY A 172 3.62 4.96 -2.73
CA GLY A 172 2.80 3.82 -3.16
C GLY A 172 2.56 2.76 -2.07
N LEU A 173 2.68 3.14 -0.78
CA LEU A 173 2.63 2.20 0.34
C LEU A 173 1.21 1.97 0.88
N LEU A 174 0.44 3.06 1.01
CA LEU A 174 -0.93 3.07 1.52
C LEU A 174 -1.81 3.90 0.58
N TYR A 175 -3.11 3.64 0.58
CA TYR A 175 -4.05 4.32 -0.32
C TYR A 175 -5.05 5.22 0.39
N ASN A 176 -5.41 4.92 1.63
CA ASN A 176 -6.48 5.60 2.37
C ASN A 176 -6.31 5.49 3.89
N PHE A 177 -7.22 6.11 4.66
CA PHE A 177 -7.16 6.10 6.12
C PHE A 177 -7.44 4.73 6.75
N ALA A 178 -8.22 3.86 6.10
CA ALA A 178 -8.43 2.49 6.61
C ALA A 178 -7.13 1.67 6.57
N GLU A 179 -6.30 1.85 5.53
CA GLU A 179 -4.97 1.25 5.49
C GLU A 179 -3.98 1.92 6.46
N LEU A 180 -4.11 3.23 6.69
CA LEU A 180 -3.30 3.93 7.70
C LEU A 180 -3.63 3.47 9.12
N ASP A 181 -4.91 3.26 9.44
CA ASP A 181 -5.32 2.66 10.72
C ASP A 181 -4.70 1.27 10.91
N HIS A 182 -4.67 0.45 9.85
CA HIS A 182 -4.01 -0.85 9.92
C HIS A 182 -2.52 -0.71 10.26
N PHE A 183 -1.82 0.20 9.59
CA PHE A 183 -0.43 0.50 9.89
C PHE A 183 -0.24 0.93 11.35
N PHE A 184 -1.10 1.80 11.87
CA PHE A 184 -1.04 2.20 13.27
C PHE A 184 -1.31 1.04 14.22
N TRP A 185 -2.24 0.16 13.92
CA TRP A 185 -2.43 -1.06 14.69
C TRP A 185 -1.16 -1.93 14.69
N MET A 186 -0.49 -2.10 13.55
CA MET A 186 0.78 -2.85 13.47
C MET A 186 1.89 -2.23 14.31
N VAL A 187 1.98 -0.90 14.34
CA VAL A 187 2.94 -0.17 15.17
C VAL A 187 2.61 -0.35 16.65
N SER A 188 1.36 -0.10 17.04
CA SER A 188 0.90 -0.16 18.43
C SER A 188 0.98 -1.58 19.03
N SER A 189 0.67 -2.60 18.24
CA SER A 189 0.77 -4.02 18.64
C SER A 189 2.21 -4.56 18.62
N GLY A 190 3.14 -3.83 18.00
CA GLY A 190 4.51 -4.28 17.76
C GLY A 190 4.65 -5.31 16.64
N GLU A 191 3.58 -5.65 15.91
CA GLU A 191 3.62 -6.53 14.74
C GLU A 191 4.59 -5.99 13.67
N ILE A 192 4.72 -4.67 13.53
CA ILE A 192 5.66 -4.06 12.59
C ILE A 192 7.13 -4.50 12.84
N PHE A 193 7.49 -4.77 14.10
CA PHE A 193 8.84 -5.20 14.47
C PHE A 193 9.07 -6.71 14.28
N LYS A 194 7.99 -7.48 14.13
CA LYS A 194 8.04 -8.91 13.78
C LYS A 194 8.16 -9.13 12.28
N ILE A 195 7.94 -8.10 11.47
CA ILE A 195 8.18 -8.16 10.03
C ILE A 195 9.67 -8.33 9.83
N GLN A 196 10.08 -9.52 9.42
CA GLN A 196 11.40 -9.70 8.83
C GLN A 196 11.41 -8.88 7.54
N ILE A 197 12.08 -7.72 7.57
CA ILE A 197 12.46 -7.04 6.33
C ILE A 197 13.30 -8.08 5.59
N PRO A 198 12.82 -8.62 4.45
CA PRO A 198 13.62 -9.59 3.71
C PRO A 198 14.95 -8.91 3.44
N LYS A 199 16.04 -9.54 3.90
CA LYS A 199 17.40 -9.01 3.73
C LYS A 199 17.53 -8.58 2.28
N LYS A 200 17.78 -7.29 2.07
CA LYS A 200 17.93 -6.76 0.71
C LYS A 200 18.99 -7.61 0.01
N PRO A 201 18.65 -8.31 -1.10
CA PRO A 201 19.64 -9.11 -1.78
C PRO A 201 20.76 -8.18 -2.29
N SER A 202 21.98 -8.64 -2.11
CA SER A 202 23.16 -8.07 -2.76
C SER A 202 22.97 -8.11 -4.28
N SER A 203 23.69 -7.24 -4.99
CA SER A 203 23.69 -7.26 -6.47
C SER A 203 24.10 -8.64 -7.00
N ARG A 204 25.01 -9.35 -6.30
CA ARG A 204 25.41 -10.71 -6.66
C ARG A 204 24.27 -11.71 -6.53
N GLU A 205 23.52 -11.69 -5.43
CA GLU A 205 22.34 -12.54 -5.24
C GLU A 205 21.29 -12.29 -6.34
N LEU A 206 21.08 -11.03 -6.75
CA LEU A 206 20.17 -10.72 -7.85
C LEU A 206 20.67 -11.26 -9.20
N GLN A 207 21.98 -11.18 -9.47
CA GLN A 207 22.56 -11.76 -10.67
C GLN A 207 22.43 -13.30 -10.68
N ASP A 208 22.60 -13.95 -9.53
CA ASP A 208 22.36 -15.39 -9.37
C ASP A 208 20.91 -15.75 -9.67
N MET A 209 19.96 -15.01 -9.09
CA MET A 209 18.53 -15.21 -9.36
C MET A 209 18.19 -15.04 -10.84
N LEU A 210 18.72 -14.01 -11.51
CA LEU A 210 18.50 -13.78 -12.94
C LEU A 210 19.12 -14.88 -13.80
N LYS A 211 20.31 -15.37 -13.46
CA LYS A 211 20.94 -16.51 -14.15
C LYS A 211 20.08 -17.76 -14.01
N GLU A 212 19.69 -18.09 -12.79
CA GLU A 212 18.86 -19.27 -12.51
C GLU A 212 17.49 -19.18 -13.18
N ILE A 213 16.86 -18.00 -13.23
CA ILE A 213 15.63 -17.79 -14.01
C ILE A 213 15.88 -18.15 -15.48
N GLY A 214 16.95 -17.62 -16.07
CA GLY A 214 17.30 -17.91 -17.47
C GLY A 214 17.46 -19.41 -17.72
N GLU A 215 18.19 -20.10 -16.84
CA GLU A 215 18.42 -21.55 -16.93
C GLU A 215 17.11 -22.35 -16.77
N MET A 216 16.24 -21.98 -15.82
CA MET A 216 14.93 -22.61 -15.63
C MET A 216 14.00 -22.42 -16.84
N LEU A 217 14.17 -21.31 -17.58
CA LEU A 217 13.44 -21.04 -18.82
C LEU A 217 14.12 -21.62 -20.07
N GLY A 218 15.21 -22.37 -19.91
CA GLY A 218 15.91 -23.05 -21.00
C GLY A 218 16.92 -22.19 -21.77
N PHE A 219 17.29 -21.02 -21.26
CA PHE A 219 18.38 -20.21 -21.82
C PHE A 219 19.74 -20.64 -21.27
N SER A 220 20.79 -20.43 -22.06
CA SER A 220 22.16 -20.44 -21.57
C SER A 220 22.46 -19.07 -20.95
N ALA A 221 22.34 -18.96 -19.62
CA ALA A 221 22.58 -17.73 -18.88
C ALA A 221 24.00 -17.67 -18.29
N SER A 222 24.62 -16.49 -18.35
CA SER A 222 25.98 -16.26 -17.82
C SER A 222 26.04 -14.91 -17.11
N LYS A 223 26.87 -14.82 -16.07
CA LYS A 223 27.10 -13.57 -15.33
C LYS A 223 28.41 -12.92 -15.77
N GLU A 224 28.48 -11.60 -15.59
CA GLU A 224 29.68 -10.78 -15.73
C GLU A 224 30.43 -10.99 -17.07
N VAL A 225 29.71 -10.82 -18.18
CA VAL A 225 30.19 -11.08 -19.55
C VAL A 225 30.67 -9.79 -20.21
N ASP A 226 31.90 -9.79 -20.70
CA ASP A 226 32.46 -8.67 -21.45
C ASP A 226 31.81 -8.51 -22.83
N SER A 227 31.64 -7.28 -23.27
CA SER A 227 31.31 -6.96 -24.65
C SER A 227 32.45 -7.37 -25.59
N PRO A 228 32.20 -7.63 -26.89
CA PRO A 228 33.24 -8.13 -27.80
C PRO A 228 34.45 -7.20 -27.95
N ASP A 229 34.24 -5.91 -27.72
CA ASP A 229 35.24 -4.85 -27.74
C ASP A 229 35.85 -4.54 -26.35
N GLY A 230 35.40 -5.22 -25.30
CA GLY A 230 35.90 -5.08 -23.93
C GLY A 230 35.54 -3.77 -23.21
N VAL A 231 34.66 -2.94 -23.79
CA VAL A 231 34.28 -1.63 -23.24
C VAL A 231 33.38 -1.76 -22.01
N TYR A 232 32.45 -2.70 -22.03
CA TYR A 232 31.52 -2.94 -20.93
C TYR A 232 31.56 -4.39 -20.46
N ARG A 233 31.27 -4.59 -19.18
CA ARG A 233 31.06 -5.91 -18.58
C ARG A 233 29.65 -5.99 -18.05
N HIS A 234 28.83 -6.80 -18.70
CA HIS A 234 27.40 -6.91 -18.43
C HIS A 234 27.11 -7.88 -17.29
N ASP A 235 26.24 -7.47 -16.36
CA ASP A 235 25.95 -8.22 -15.14
C ASP A 235 25.38 -9.62 -15.41
N VAL A 236 24.37 -9.75 -16.28
CA VAL A 236 23.83 -11.04 -16.72
C VAL A 236 23.43 -10.98 -18.19
N VAL A 237 23.70 -12.06 -18.93
CA VAL A 237 23.25 -12.23 -20.32
C VAL A 237 22.60 -13.59 -20.52
N TRP A 238 21.55 -13.65 -21.34
CA TRP A 238 20.91 -14.90 -21.74
C TRP A 238 21.08 -15.15 -23.24
N ARG A 239 21.34 -16.41 -23.59
CA ARG A 239 21.52 -16.88 -24.96
C ARG A 239 20.60 -18.06 -25.25
N THR A 240 20.25 -18.26 -26.52
CA THR A 240 19.56 -19.49 -26.96
C THR A 240 20.51 -20.69 -27.01
N HIS A 241 21.81 -20.45 -27.19
CA HIS A 241 22.87 -21.44 -27.13
C HIS A 241 24.15 -20.80 -26.58
N PRO A 242 25.02 -21.51 -25.84
CA PRO A 242 26.22 -20.92 -25.21
C PRO A 242 27.13 -20.09 -26.14
N THR A 243 27.21 -20.46 -27.41
CA THR A 243 28.05 -19.83 -28.43
C THR A 243 27.36 -18.70 -29.19
N HIS A 244 26.06 -18.51 -29.03
CA HIS A 244 25.31 -17.46 -29.73
C HIS A 244 25.53 -16.09 -29.09
N ARG A 245 25.24 -15.03 -29.85
CA ARG A 245 25.16 -13.69 -29.27
C ARG A 245 24.07 -13.64 -28.18
N PRO A 246 24.27 -12.85 -27.11
CA PRO A 246 23.21 -12.51 -26.17
C PRO A 246 21.94 -12.04 -26.88
N ILE A 247 20.79 -12.50 -26.38
CA ILE A 247 19.48 -12.03 -26.82
C ILE A 247 18.76 -11.23 -25.73
N LYS A 248 19.19 -11.39 -24.47
CA LYS A 248 18.76 -10.57 -23.34
C LYS A 248 19.97 -10.17 -22.52
N VAL A 249 20.04 -8.91 -22.14
CA VAL A 249 21.12 -8.33 -21.33
C VAL A 249 20.52 -7.60 -20.15
N PHE A 250 21.06 -7.86 -18.96
CA PHE A 250 20.58 -7.33 -17.71
C PHE A 250 21.70 -6.52 -17.03
N GLU A 251 21.36 -5.34 -16.54
CA GLU A 251 22.19 -4.54 -15.63
C GLU A 251 21.48 -4.40 -14.28
N VAL A 252 22.19 -4.70 -13.19
CA VAL A 252 21.65 -4.61 -11.82
C VAL A 252 22.22 -3.37 -11.15
N GLU A 253 21.38 -2.37 -10.93
CA GLU A 253 21.82 -1.09 -10.39
C GLU A 253 22.38 -1.24 -8.96
N ARG A 254 23.63 -0.83 -8.80
CA ARG A 254 24.43 -0.98 -7.57
C ARG A 254 24.30 0.24 -6.66
N SER A 255 23.99 1.43 -7.18
CA SER A 255 23.83 2.69 -6.41
C SER A 255 22.90 3.70 -7.10
N ARG A 256 22.38 4.70 -6.36
CA ARG A 256 21.37 5.67 -6.87
C ARG A 256 21.85 6.55 -8.04
N ASP A 257 23.16 6.62 -8.25
CA ASP A 257 23.80 7.60 -9.15
C ASP A 257 24.39 6.96 -10.42
N ARG A 258 23.99 5.73 -10.77
CA ARG A 258 24.53 5.01 -11.93
C ARG A 258 23.50 4.48 -12.93
N ILE A 259 22.24 4.91 -12.83
CA ILE A 259 21.20 4.53 -13.80
C ILE A 259 21.63 4.89 -15.22
N GLU A 260 22.19 6.08 -15.42
CA GLU A 260 22.70 6.56 -16.71
C GLU A 260 23.87 5.69 -17.21
N HIS A 261 24.74 5.22 -16.32
CA HIS A 261 25.83 4.32 -16.66
C HIS A 261 25.30 2.94 -17.07
N ALA A 262 24.34 2.38 -16.34
CA ALA A 262 23.69 1.12 -16.69
C ALA A 262 22.94 1.23 -18.03
N LEU A 263 22.23 2.34 -18.27
CA LEU A 263 21.60 2.61 -19.56
C LEU A 263 22.61 2.76 -20.70
N SER A 264 23.78 3.37 -20.44
CA SER A 264 24.88 3.44 -21.42
C SER A 264 25.43 2.05 -21.76
N ALA A 265 25.61 1.18 -20.77
CA ALA A 265 26.02 -0.20 -20.98
C ALA A 265 24.96 -0.98 -21.78
N LEU A 266 23.68 -0.83 -21.44
CA LEU A 266 22.58 -1.48 -22.17
C LEU A 266 22.45 -0.97 -23.61
N LYS A 267 22.64 0.33 -23.84
CA LYS A 267 22.72 0.93 -25.18
C LYS A 267 23.83 0.26 -25.99
N HIS A 268 25.03 0.18 -25.43
CA HIS A 268 26.17 -0.51 -26.06
C HIS A 268 25.85 -1.97 -26.39
N ALA A 269 25.23 -2.69 -25.46
CA ALA A 269 24.84 -4.08 -25.68
C ALA A 269 23.82 -4.24 -26.82
N ASN A 270 22.88 -3.30 -26.96
CA ASN A 270 21.97 -3.27 -28.09
C ASN A 270 22.69 -2.97 -29.41
N ASP A 271 23.62 -2.02 -29.43
CA ASP A 271 24.38 -1.67 -30.63
C ASP A 271 25.23 -2.86 -31.11
N MET A 272 25.78 -3.65 -30.18
CA MET A 272 26.61 -4.81 -30.49
C MET A 272 25.82 -6.09 -30.84
N TRP A 273 24.69 -6.34 -30.17
CA TRP A 273 23.99 -7.63 -30.26
C TRP A 273 22.53 -7.57 -30.69
N GLY A 274 21.92 -6.38 -30.71
CA GLY A 274 20.48 -6.21 -30.94
C GLY A 274 19.61 -6.90 -29.88
N SER A 275 20.09 -6.93 -28.64
CA SER A 275 19.43 -7.62 -27.52
C SER A 275 18.19 -6.89 -27.00
N GLN A 276 17.29 -7.62 -26.35
CA GLN A 276 16.32 -7.04 -25.42
C GLN A 276 17.03 -6.65 -24.11
N LEU A 277 16.71 -5.49 -23.57
CA LEU A 277 17.48 -4.88 -22.49
C LEU A 277 16.65 -4.86 -21.20
N PHE A 278 17.29 -5.16 -20.07
CA PHE A 278 16.65 -5.19 -18.77
C PHE A 278 17.47 -4.38 -17.77
N LEU A 279 16.84 -3.37 -17.17
CA LEU A 279 17.44 -2.59 -16.08
C LEU A 279 16.77 -2.97 -14.76
N ILE A 280 17.54 -3.46 -13.81
CA ILE A 280 17.04 -3.81 -12.47
C ILE A 280 17.36 -2.69 -11.48
N VAL A 281 16.33 -2.01 -10.98
CA VAL A 281 16.42 -0.86 -10.08
C VAL A 281 15.94 -1.16 -8.67
N ARG A 282 16.16 -0.22 -7.74
CA ARG A 282 15.90 -0.44 -6.31
C ARG A 282 14.49 -0.10 -5.86
N SER A 283 13.83 0.82 -6.54
CA SER A 283 12.58 1.40 -6.09
C SER A 283 11.75 1.87 -7.28
N GLU A 284 10.46 2.04 -7.05
CA GLU A 284 9.54 2.66 -8.01
C GLU A 284 9.99 4.08 -8.40
N ARG A 285 10.62 4.82 -7.46
CA ARG A 285 11.21 6.13 -7.76
C ARG A 285 12.35 6.02 -8.77
N ASP A 286 13.24 5.04 -8.62
CA ASP A 286 14.35 4.82 -9.55
C ASP A 286 13.83 4.30 -10.90
N GLN A 287 12.75 3.51 -10.89
CA GLN A 287 12.07 3.07 -12.10
C GLN A 287 11.51 4.26 -12.89
N LYS A 288 10.75 5.14 -12.24
CA LYS A 288 10.25 6.38 -12.87
C LYS A 288 11.39 7.25 -13.40
N ARG A 289 12.52 7.34 -12.69
CA ARG A 289 13.71 8.07 -13.17
C ARG A 289 14.27 7.42 -14.44
N ALA A 290 14.42 6.10 -14.47
CA ALA A 290 14.90 5.38 -15.64
C ALA A 290 13.93 5.53 -16.84
N GLU A 291 12.63 5.41 -16.59
CA GLU A 291 11.57 5.63 -17.59
C GLU A 291 11.65 7.04 -18.20
N ASN A 292 11.83 8.09 -17.39
CA ASN A 292 12.02 9.46 -17.90
C ASN A 292 13.32 9.67 -18.70
N LEU A 293 14.31 8.77 -18.59
CA LEU A 293 15.55 8.84 -19.37
C LEU A 293 15.41 8.14 -20.74
N ILE A 294 14.51 7.17 -20.85
CA ILE A 294 14.22 6.41 -22.07
C ILE A 294 12.95 6.93 -22.80
N GLU A 295 12.09 7.69 -22.12
CA GLU A 295 10.88 8.30 -22.66
C GLU A 295 10.75 9.78 -22.28
N PRO A 296 10.17 10.63 -23.13
CA PRO A 296 9.62 10.35 -24.47
C PRO A 296 10.70 10.36 -25.56
N LYS A 297 10.41 9.69 -26.70
CA LYS A 297 11.31 9.41 -27.85
C LYS A 297 12.07 10.60 -28.45
N LEU A 298 11.68 11.84 -28.13
CA LEU A 298 12.27 13.07 -28.66
C LEU A 298 13.09 13.86 -27.62
N ARG A 299 13.09 13.46 -26.34
CA ARG A 299 13.75 14.21 -25.24
C ARG A 299 14.57 13.38 -24.27
N GLY A 300 14.34 12.07 -24.16
CA GLY A 300 15.13 11.21 -23.29
C GLY A 300 16.56 11.01 -23.81
N SER A 301 17.57 11.11 -22.94
CA SER A 301 18.98 10.88 -23.30
C SER A 301 19.28 9.48 -23.86
N PHE A 302 18.38 8.51 -23.61
CA PHE A 302 18.45 7.13 -24.10
C PHE A 302 17.19 6.73 -24.89
N ALA A 303 16.50 7.71 -25.48
CA ALA A 303 15.25 7.50 -26.23
C ALA A 303 15.34 6.45 -27.34
N GLU A 304 16.50 6.30 -27.96
CA GLU A 304 16.78 5.37 -29.05
C GLU A 304 16.65 3.88 -28.69
N ILE A 305 16.79 3.54 -27.41
CA ILE A 305 16.62 2.16 -26.90
C ILE A 305 15.33 1.98 -26.11
N GLY A 306 14.48 3.00 -26.01
CA GLY A 306 13.34 3.00 -25.09
C GLY A 306 12.32 1.90 -25.37
N ASP A 307 12.13 1.49 -26.62
CA ASP A 307 11.25 0.38 -27.00
C ASP A 307 11.84 -1.01 -26.70
N LYS A 308 13.13 -1.08 -26.34
CA LYS A 308 13.85 -2.32 -26.04
C LYS A 308 14.17 -2.51 -24.57
N VAL A 309 14.15 -1.44 -23.77
CA VAL A 309 14.46 -1.46 -22.34
C VAL A 309 13.22 -1.78 -21.51
N ILE A 310 13.33 -2.81 -20.68
CA ILE A 310 12.35 -3.15 -19.66
C ILE A 310 12.97 -2.83 -18.29
N VAL A 311 12.29 -2.01 -17.50
CA VAL A 311 12.74 -1.65 -16.15
C VAL A 311 11.98 -2.48 -15.12
N TRP A 312 12.70 -3.19 -14.24
CA TRP A 312 12.13 -3.95 -13.13
C TRP A 312 12.73 -3.51 -11.81
N THR A 313 11.95 -3.54 -10.74
CA THR A 313 12.48 -3.43 -9.38
C THR A 313 13.02 -4.78 -8.89
N TYR A 314 14.02 -4.80 -8.00
CA TYR A 314 14.48 -6.08 -7.44
C TYR A 314 13.38 -6.89 -6.72
N PRO A 315 12.36 -6.30 -6.04
CA PRO A 315 11.24 -7.08 -5.52
C PRO A 315 10.49 -7.84 -6.61
N LYS A 316 10.39 -7.28 -7.83
CA LYS A 316 9.80 -7.97 -8.98
C LYS A 316 10.65 -9.18 -9.39
N VAL A 317 11.98 -9.05 -9.42
CA VAL A 317 12.91 -10.17 -9.70
C VAL A 317 12.75 -11.28 -8.67
N ILE A 318 12.70 -10.94 -7.37
CA ILE A 318 12.49 -11.92 -6.29
C ILE A 318 11.15 -12.65 -6.47
N GLN A 319 10.09 -11.91 -6.79
CA GLN A 319 8.76 -12.49 -7.04
C GLN A 319 8.80 -13.48 -8.21
N ILE A 320 9.39 -13.10 -9.35
CA ILE A 320 9.52 -13.95 -10.54
C ILE A 320 10.33 -15.20 -10.20
N TYR A 321 11.49 -15.03 -9.56
CA TYR A 321 12.37 -16.14 -9.17
C TYR A 321 11.63 -17.16 -8.30
N ASN A 322 10.99 -16.71 -7.22
CA ASN A 322 10.28 -17.61 -6.31
C ASN A 322 9.11 -18.31 -7.00
N THR A 323 8.39 -17.60 -7.87
CA THR A 323 7.29 -18.18 -8.65
C THR A 323 7.80 -19.26 -9.60
N ILE A 324 8.81 -18.97 -10.42
CA ILE A 324 9.36 -19.94 -11.38
C ILE A 324 9.97 -21.14 -10.64
N LYS A 325 10.66 -20.91 -9.52
CA LYS A 325 11.27 -21.96 -8.71
C LYS A 325 10.24 -22.96 -8.17
N GLN A 326 9.03 -22.51 -7.81
CA GLN A 326 7.93 -23.40 -7.42
C GLN A 326 7.52 -24.36 -8.55
N PHE A 327 7.67 -23.96 -9.80
CA PHE A 327 7.32 -24.74 -10.98
C PHE A 327 8.53 -25.32 -11.73
N GLN A 328 9.72 -25.34 -11.10
CA GLN A 328 10.97 -25.71 -11.76
C GLN A 328 10.92 -27.12 -12.38
N GLU A 329 10.44 -28.12 -11.63
CA GLU A 329 10.36 -29.50 -12.12
C GLU A 329 9.37 -29.65 -13.30
N PRO A 330 8.12 -29.16 -13.21
CA PRO A 330 7.21 -29.12 -14.37
C PRO A 330 7.80 -28.40 -15.59
N LEU A 331 8.43 -27.24 -15.41
CA LEU A 331 9.04 -26.47 -16.51
C LEU A 331 10.21 -27.24 -17.15
N ARG A 332 11.00 -27.96 -16.34
CA ARG A 332 12.09 -28.79 -16.83
C ARG A 332 11.59 -29.99 -17.63
N MET A 333 10.46 -30.58 -17.25
CA MET A 333 9.83 -31.64 -18.03
C MET A 333 9.34 -31.12 -19.39
N LEU A 334 8.68 -29.96 -19.42
CA LEU A 334 8.13 -29.36 -20.63
C LEU A 334 9.20 -28.80 -21.60
N SER A 335 10.36 -28.42 -21.09
CA SER A 335 11.45 -27.85 -21.90
C SER A 335 12.36 -28.88 -22.56
N ARG A 336 12.22 -30.18 -22.25
CA ARG A 336 12.95 -31.25 -22.94
C ARG A 336 12.48 -31.35 -24.39
N ARG A 337 13.41 -31.17 -25.33
CA ARG A 337 13.17 -31.47 -26.75
C ARG A 337 13.35 -32.98 -26.92
N ILE A 338 12.29 -33.68 -27.34
CA ILE A 338 12.31 -35.09 -27.75
C ILE A 338 13.00 -35.21 -29.10
#